data_AF-A0A137NWL4-F1
#
_entry.id   AF-A0A137NWL4-F1
#
_cell.length_a   1.000
_cell.length_b   1.000
_cell.length_c   1.000
_cell.angle_alpha   90.00
_cell.angle_beta   90.00
_cell.angle_gamma   90.00
#
_symmetry.space_group_name_H-M   'P 1'
#
loop_
_entity.id
_entity.type
_entity.pdbx_description
1 polymer ?
#
loop_
_entity_poly.entity_id
_entity_poly.type
_entity_poly.pdbx_seq_one_letter_code
_entity_poly.pdbx_strand_id
1 'polypeptide(L)'
;MLETSFNTIPDLLDVEPPAVPYFRERIVTSSHYPQYPLPNSRTPEFFNNLDPETLFFIFYYMDGTYEQYLCSKQLKGLNWRFHKRYNTWFQRKFQPDEVKDDHETGTYTFFDYERNWRQETKSNFQFYYVYLEE
;
A
#
# COMPACT_ATOMS: atom_id res chain seq x y z
N MET A 1 -40.76 8.59 14.17
CA MET A 1 -40.42 8.02 12.85
C MET A 1 -39.43 8.92 12.12
N LEU A 2 -39.77 10.18 11.81
CA LEU A 2 -38.90 11.09 11.05
C LEU A 2 -37.71 11.64 11.87
N GLU A 3 -37.93 12.06 13.11
CA GLU A 3 -36.83 12.47 14.02
C GLU A 3 -35.83 11.35 14.29
N THR A 4 -36.33 10.12 14.49
CA THR A 4 -35.47 8.94 14.69
C THR A 4 -34.59 8.69 13.47
N SER A 5 -35.16 8.77 12.26
CA SER A 5 -34.43 8.64 11.01
C SER A 5 -33.40 9.76 10.82
N PHE A 6 -33.73 10.99 11.21
CA PHE A 6 -32.80 12.12 11.13
C PHE A 6 -31.60 11.97 12.08
N ASN A 7 -31.82 11.40 13.26
CA ASN A 7 -30.74 11.14 14.22
C ASN A 7 -29.90 9.88 13.87
N THR A 8 -30.30 9.12 12.84
CA THR A 8 -29.65 7.86 12.40
C THR A 8 -29.43 7.86 10.89
N ILE A 9 -29.13 9.02 10.30
CA ILE A 9 -28.88 9.15 8.87
C ILE A 9 -27.71 8.24 8.48
N PRO A 10 -27.88 7.37 7.45
CA PRO A 10 -26.80 6.53 6.95
C PRO A 10 -25.62 7.37 6.47
N ASP A 11 -24.42 6.96 6.84
CA ASP A 11 -23.18 7.54 6.36
C ASP A 11 -22.70 6.83 5.08
N LEU A 12 -21.79 7.46 4.35
CA LEU A 12 -21.08 6.85 3.22
C LEU A 12 -20.38 5.54 3.64
N LEU A 13 -19.92 5.50 4.89
CA LEU A 13 -19.27 4.33 5.51
C LEU A 13 -20.23 3.14 5.71
N ASP A 14 -21.55 3.34 5.69
CA ASP A 14 -22.52 2.24 5.79
C ASP A 14 -22.66 1.47 4.46
N VAL A 15 -22.17 2.03 3.36
CA VAL A 15 -22.23 1.45 2.01
C VAL A 15 -20.91 0.80 1.62
N GLU A 16 -19.78 1.28 2.15
CA GLU A 16 -18.47 0.73 1.84
C GLU A 16 -18.25 -0.63 2.52
N PRO A 17 -17.51 -1.56 1.89
CA PRO A 17 -17.07 -2.77 2.56
C PRO A 17 -16.29 -2.38 3.83
N PRO A 18 -16.31 -3.19 4.89
CA PRO A 18 -15.66 -2.86 6.16
C PRO A 18 -14.15 -2.69 5.93
N ALA A 19 -13.72 -1.45 5.65
CA ALA A 19 -12.33 -1.12 5.47
C ALA A 19 -11.60 -1.23 6.81
N VAL A 20 -10.34 -1.66 6.74
CA VAL A 20 -9.34 -1.76 7.80
C VAL A 20 -9.29 -0.49 8.70
N PRO A 21 -8.75 -0.57 9.94
CA PRO A 21 -9.23 0.15 11.11
C PRO A 21 -8.72 1.58 11.18
N TYR A 22 -9.09 2.43 10.24
CA TYR A 22 -8.88 3.87 10.41
C TYR A 22 -9.99 4.48 11.24
N PHE A 23 -9.61 5.48 12.03
CA PHE A 23 -10.47 6.20 12.94
C PHE A 23 -11.75 6.66 12.23
N ARG A 24 -12.86 6.01 12.56
CA ARG A 24 -14.16 6.19 11.88
C ARG A 24 -14.98 7.35 12.42
N GLU A 25 -14.41 8.12 13.34
CA GLU A 25 -15.11 9.24 13.97
C GLU A 25 -14.87 10.52 13.19
N ARG A 26 -15.95 11.16 12.75
CA ARG A 26 -15.87 12.51 12.20
C ARG A 26 -15.43 13.47 13.29
N ILE A 27 -14.23 14.01 13.16
CA ILE A 27 -13.72 15.04 14.05
C ILE A 27 -14.08 16.40 13.44
N VAL A 28 -14.64 17.29 14.25
CA VAL A 28 -14.86 18.69 13.83
C VAL A 28 -13.49 19.35 13.74
N THR A 29 -13.03 19.58 12.51
CA THR A 29 -11.78 20.30 12.24
C THR A 29 -12.07 21.79 12.02
N SER A 30 -11.08 22.66 12.29
CA SER A 30 -11.20 24.08 12.02
C SER A 30 -11.35 24.35 10.52
N SER A 31 -12.20 25.32 10.16
CA SER A 31 -12.46 25.71 8.75
C SER A 31 -11.24 26.19 7.97
N HIS A 32 -10.14 26.52 8.67
CA HIS A 32 -8.87 26.90 8.04
C HIS A 32 -8.10 25.71 7.44
N TYR A 33 -8.41 24.47 7.83
CA TYR A 33 -7.80 23.28 7.26
C TYR A 33 -8.60 22.78 6.04
N PRO A 34 -7.96 22.03 5.12
CA PRO A 34 -8.66 21.39 4.00
C PRO A 34 -9.82 20.53 4.50
N GLN A 35 -11.04 20.88 4.07
CA GLN A 35 -12.27 20.15 4.43
C GLN A 35 -12.58 19.00 3.47
N TYR A 36 -11.91 18.96 2.32
CA TYR A 36 -12.10 17.95 1.28
C TYR A 36 -10.74 17.43 0.81
N PRO A 37 -10.67 16.16 0.36
CA PRO A 37 -9.48 15.63 -0.29
C PRO A 37 -9.08 16.47 -1.51
N LEU A 38 -7.80 16.41 -1.87
CA LEU A 38 -7.28 17.10 -3.05
C LEU A 38 -8.00 16.60 -4.31
N PRO A 39 -8.37 17.49 -5.25
CA PRO A 39 -8.87 17.08 -6.56
C PRO A 39 -7.89 16.12 -7.24
N ASN A 40 -8.40 15.10 -7.91
CA ASN A 40 -7.62 14.07 -8.62
C ASN A 40 -6.69 13.20 -7.74
N SER A 41 -6.82 13.24 -6.42
CA SER A 41 -6.05 12.39 -5.48
C SER A 41 -6.24 10.88 -5.67
N ARG A 42 -7.30 10.45 -6.38
CA ARG A 42 -7.59 9.03 -6.67
C ARG A 42 -7.24 8.63 -8.11
N THR A 43 -6.48 9.46 -8.84
CA THR A 43 -6.06 9.18 -10.22
C THR A 43 -4.72 8.44 -10.25
N PRO A 44 -4.47 7.54 -11.22
CA PRO A 44 -3.18 6.85 -11.33
C PRO A 44 -1.98 7.80 -11.40
N GLU A 45 -2.14 8.96 -12.05
CA GLU A 45 -1.11 9.98 -12.19
C GLU A 45 -0.69 10.56 -10.85
N PHE A 46 -1.62 10.68 -9.89
CA PHE A 46 -1.30 11.11 -8.54
C PHE A 46 -0.34 10.12 -7.87
N PHE A 47 -0.64 8.82 -7.92
CA PHE A 47 0.20 7.77 -7.32
C PHE A 47 1.57 7.67 -7.97
N ASN A 48 1.69 7.97 -9.26
CA ASN A 48 2.97 7.97 -9.95
C ASN A 48 3.98 8.98 -9.38
N ASN A 49 3.49 10.04 -8.73
CA ASN A 49 4.31 11.10 -8.14
C ASN A 49 4.60 10.87 -6.64
N LEU A 50 4.10 9.78 -6.05
CA LEU A 50 4.31 9.47 -4.64
C LEU A 50 5.63 8.73 -4.41
N ASP A 51 6.26 9.05 -3.29
CA ASP A 51 7.43 8.32 -2.82
C ASP A 51 7.08 6.87 -2.44
N PRO A 52 8.03 5.92 -2.59
CA PRO A 52 7.81 4.52 -2.22
C PRO A 52 7.30 4.32 -0.80
N GLU A 53 7.77 5.12 0.17
CA GLU A 53 7.31 5.04 1.56
C GLU A 53 5.82 5.32 1.70
N THR A 54 5.31 6.35 1.01
CA THR A 54 3.88 6.67 0.96
C THR A 54 3.09 5.58 0.25
N LEU A 55 3.64 5.00 -0.82
CA LEU A 55 3.02 3.87 -1.51
C LEU A 55 2.93 2.64 -0.61
N PHE A 56 3.95 2.34 0.19
CA PHE A 56 3.92 1.26 1.18
C PHE A 56 2.89 1.54 2.27
N PHE A 57 2.81 2.78 2.77
CA PHE A 57 1.80 3.17 3.74
C PHE A 57 0.38 2.84 3.25
N ILE A 58 0.04 3.32 2.06
CA ILE A 58 -1.27 3.08 1.47
C ILE A 58 -1.47 1.57 1.22
N PHE A 59 -0.45 0.87 0.71
CA PHE A 59 -0.54 -0.56 0.40
C PHE A 59 -0.85 -1.43 1.63
N TYR A 60 -0.20 -1.18 2.77
CA TYR A 60 -0.38 -2.01 3.98
C TYR A 60 -1.59 -1.62 4.80
N TYR A 61 -1.94 -0.35 4.85
CA TYR A 61 -2.99 0.12 5.73
C TYR A 61 -4.34 0.30 5.02
N MET A 62 -4.38 0.50 3.69
CA MET A 62 -5.62 0.54 2.89
C MET A 62 -5.88 -0.78 2.16
N ASP A 63 -5.72 -1.90 2.85
CA ASP A 63 -5.91 -3.23 2.27
C ASP A 63 -7.33 -3.43 1.71
N GLY A 64 -7.41 -4.01 0.51
CA GLY A 64 -8.67 -4.28 -0.19
C GLY A 64 -9.30 -3.08 -0.90
N THR A 65 -8.64 -1.91 -0.93
CA THR A 65 -9.18 -0.73 -1.63
C THR A 65 -8.60 -0.53 -3.04
N TYR A 66 -9.25 0.33 -3.82
CA TYR A 66 -8.75 0.71 -5.15
C TYR A 66 -7.40 1.44 -5.08
N GLU A 67 -7.15 2.18 -4.00
CA GLU A 67 -5.89 2.87 -3.75
C GLU A 67 -4.73 1.89 -3.58
N GLN A 68 -4.93 0.77 -2.87
CA GLN A 68 -3.92 -0.29 -2.78
C GLN A 68 -3.56 -0.86 -4.16
N TYR A 69 -4.56 -1.06 -5.04
CA TYR A 69 -4.31 -1.50 -6.41
C TYR A 69 -3.49 -0.47 -7.22
N LEU A 70 -3.77 0.82 -7.07
CA LEU A 70 -2.97 1.86 -7.73
C LEU A 70 -1.53 1.89 -7.19
N CYS A 71 -1.35 1.74 -5.87
CA CYS A 71 -0.03 1.64 -5.24
C CYS A 71 0.75 0.43 -5.74
N SER A 72 0.12 -0.75 -5.81
CA SER A 72 0.79 -1.97 -6.28
C SER A 72 1.23 -1.84 -7.73
N LYS A 73 0.40 -1.23 -8.59
CA LYS A 73 0.74 -0.93 -9.98
C LYS A 73 1.95 -0.01 -10.08
N GLN A 74 1.99 1.06 -9.27
CA GLN A 74 3.12 1.99 -9.28
C GLN A 74 4.40 1.35 -8.72
N LEU A 75 4.32 0.60 -7.62
CA LEU A 75 5.46 -0.14 -7.05
C LEU A 75 6.05 -1.13 -8.06
N LYS A 76 5.21 -1.88 -8.78
CA LYS A 76 5.64 -2.76 -9.89
C LYS A 76 6.37 -1.97 -10.99
N GLY A 77 5.86 -0.78 -11.35
CA GLY A 77 6.49 0.15 -12.29
C GLY A 77 7.86 0.69 -11.82
N LEU A 78 8.04 0.84 -10.51
CA LEU A 78 9.31 1.18 -9.85
C LEU A 78 10.24 -0.05 -9.63
N ASN A 79 9.95 -1.17 -10.29
CA ASN A 79 10.67 -2.44 -10.19
C ASN A 79 10.67 -3.09 -8.80
N TRP A 80 9.68 -2.78 -7.96
CA TRP A 80 9.40 -3.58 -6.78
C TRP A 80 8.64 -4.86 -7.15
N ARG A 81 8.87 -5.91 -6.37
CA ARG A 81 8.30 -7.25 -6.54
C ARG A 81 7.75 -7.72 -5.21
N PHE A 82 6.46 -8.04 -5.16
CA PHE A 82 5.82 -8.49 -3.93
C PHE A 82 6.07 -9.98 -3.70
N HIS A 83 6.44 -10.34 -2.47
CA HIS A 83 6.77 -11.70 -2.06
C HIS A 83 5.68 -12.25 -1.13
N LYS A 84 4.78 -13.08 -1.67
CA LYS A 84 3.54 -13.59 -1.03
C LYS A 84 3.76 -14.30 0.31
N ARG A 85 4.93 -14.90 0.53
CA ARG A 85 5.23 -15.59 1.81
C ARG A 85 5.67 -14.63 2.91
N TYR A 86 6.31 -13.52 2.55
CA TYR A 86 6.80 -12.52 3.52
C TYR A 86 5.90 -11.30 3.59
N ASN A 87 4.88 -11.24 2.73
CA ASN A 87 3.99 -10.10 2.55
C ASN A 87 4.73 -8.78 2.44
N THR A 88 5.86 -8.76 1.73
CA THR A 88 6.63 -7.52 1.54
C THR A 88 7.19 -7.38 0.14
N TRP A 89 7.56 -6.15 -0.19
CA TRP A 89 8.11 -5.73 -1.46
C TRP A 89 9.64 -5.80 -1.43
N PHE A 90 10.21 -6.37 -2.49
CA PHE A 90 11.64 -6.47 -2.74
C PHE A 90 12.01 -5.73 -4.02
N GLN A 91 13.19 -5.14 -4.05
CA GLN A 91 13.81 -4.54 -5.21
C GLN A 91 15.26 -5.04 -5.31
N ARG A 92 15.72 -5.36 -6.52
CA ARG A 92 17.11 -5.76 -6.75
C ARG A 92 18.02 -4.54 -6.49
N LYS A 93 19.00 -4.67 -5.59
CA LYS A 93 20.00 -3.63 -5.35
C LYS A 93 21.12 -3.68 -6.39
N PHE A 94 21.48 -4.89 -6.79
CA PHE A 94 22.43 -5.19 -7.86
C PHE A 94 21.86 -6.30 -8.75
N GLN A 95 22.54 -6.64 -9.85
CA GLN A 95 22.21 -7.83 -10.63
C GLN A 95 22.31 -9.06 -9.71
N PRO A 96 21.38 -10.04 -9.82
CA PRO A 96 21.48 -11.28 -9.05
C PRO A 96 22.77 -12.03 -9.39
N ASP A 97 23.37 -12.61 -8.36
CA ASP A 97 24.60 -13.40 -8.46
C ASP A 97 24.35 -14.74 -9.17
N GLU A 98 23.15 -15.31 -8.97
CA GLU A 98 22.71 -16.55 -9.61
C GLU A 98 21.23 -16.43 -10.00
N VAL A 99 20.90 -16.86 -11.21
CA VAL A 99 19.51 -16.97 -11.70
C VAL A 99 19.29 -18.39 -12.17
N LYS A 100 18.30 -19.06 -11.57
CA LYS A 100 17.83 -20.41 -11.93
C LYS A 100 16.36 -20.31 -12.35
N ASP A 101 15.82 -21.42 -12.86
CA ASP A 101 14.44 -21.49 -13.33
C ASP A 101 13.41 -21.30 -12.20
N ASP A 102 13.76 -21.67 -10.97
CA ASP A 102 12.87 -21.67 -9.80
C ASP A 102 13.13 -20.51 -8.82
N HIS A 103 14.34 -19.96 -8.80
CA HIS A 103 14.74 -18.88 -7.91
C HIS A 103 15.90 -18.04 -8.46
N GLU A 104 16.07 -16.85 -7.88
CA GLU A 104 17.26 -16.02 -8.04
C GLU A 104 17.91 -15.72 -6.69
N THR A 105 19.23 -15.64 -6.68
CA THR A 105 20.02 -15.29 -5.49
C THR A 105 20.72 -13.96 -5.73
N GLY A 106 20.64 -13.04 -4.78
CA GLY A 106 21.34 -11.76 -4.89
C GLY A 106 21.16 -10.84 -3.70
N THR A 107 21.57 -9.58 -3.86
CA THR A 107 21.36 -8.53 -2.87
C THR A 107 20.10 -7.74 -3.19
N TYR A 108 19.16 -7.71 -2.24
CA TYR A 108 17.88 -7.02 -2.37
C TYR A 108 17.73 -5.93 -1.31
N THR A 109 17.02 -4.87 -1.69
CA THR A 109 16.39 -3.96 -0.75
C THR A 109 14.95 -4.42 -0.54
N PHE A 110 14.48 -4.48 0.70
CA PHE A 110 13.08 -4.78 1.02
C PHE A 110 12.52 -3.76 2.01
N PHE A 111 11.20 -3.66 2.12
CA PHE A 111 10.56 -2.77 3.09
C PHE A 111 10.15 -3.53 4.35
N ASP A 112 10.75 -3.19 5.50
CA ASP A 112 10.39 -3.77 6.80
C ASP A 112 9.15 -3.06 7.36
N TYR A 113 7.97 -3.52 6.95
CA TYR A 113 6.69 -2.95 7.38
C TYR A 113 6.31 -3.35 8.82
N GLU A 114 6.87 -4.44 9.36
CA GLU A 114 6.48 -4.98 10.67
C GLU A 114 7.21 -4.34 11.85
N ARG A 115 8.52 -4.07 11.70
CA ARG A 115 9.36 -3.69 12.86
C ARG A 115 9.84 -2.26 12.80
N ASN A 116 10.43 -1.88 11.66
CA ASN A 116 11.24 -0.67 11.58
C ASN A 116 10.68 0.40 10.65
N TRP A 117 9.61 0.11 9.90
CA TRP A 117 9.00 0.98 8.89
C TRP A 117 10.04 1.66 7.99
N ARG A 118 10.98 0.88 7.46
CA ARG A 118 12.08 1.40 6.66
C ARG A 118 12.58 0.39 5.64
N GLN A 119 13.33 0.89 4.67
CA GLN A 119 14.01 0.03 3.71
C GLN A 119 15.25 -0.61 4.35
N GLU A 120 15.41 -1.91 4.15
CA GLU A 120 16.53 -2.71 4.65
C GLU A 120 17.21 -3.43 3.50
N THR A 121 18.52 -3.62 3.58
CA THR A 121 19.28 -4.39 2.58
C THR A 121 19.56 -5.79 3.10
N LYS A 122 19.29 -6.80 2.29
CA LYS A 122 19.61 -8.20 2.57
C LYS A 122 20.49 -8.76 1.46
N SER A 123 21.71 -9.18 1.81
CA SER A 123 22.62 -9.89 0.91
C SER A 123 22.31 -11.38 0.86
N ASN A 124 22.73 -12.04 -0.23
CA ASN A 124 22.59 -13.49 -0.44
C ASN A 124 21.16 -14.00 -0.20
N PHE A 125 20.16 -13.20 -0.59
CA PHE A 125 18.76 -13.56 -0.46
C PHE A 125 18.34 -14.40 -1.66
N GLN A 126 17.71 -15.54 -1.38
CA GLN A 126 17.08 -16.40 -2.38
C GLN A 126 15.61 -16.00 -2.55
N PHE A 127 15.29 -15.41 -3.70
CA PHE A 127 13.94 -15.08 -4.10
C PHE A 127 13.38 -16.22 -4.95
N TYR A 128 12.50 -17.04 -4.38
CA TYR A 128 11.83 -18.12 -5.12
C TYR A 128 10.62 -17.60 -5.90
N TYR A 129 10.55 -17.91 -7.20
CA TYR A 129 9.49 -17.38 -8.08
C TYR A 129 8.09 -17.90 -7.75
N VAL A 130 7.97 -19.04 -7.06
CA VAL A 130 6.68 -19.52 -6.53
C VAL A 130 6.01 -18.51 -5.58
N TYR A 131 6.81 -17.69 -4.89
CA TYR A 131 6.33 -16.65 -3.99
C TYR A 131 6.21 -15.28 -4.65
N LEU A 132 6.59 -15.13 -5.92
CA LEU A 132 6.34 -13.91 -6.67
C LEU A 132 4.83 -13.74 -6.87
N GLU A 133 4.31 -12.56 -6.56
CA GLU A 133 2.99 -12.15 -7.01
C GLU A 133 3.07 -11.66 -8.46
N GLU A 134 2.27 -12.25 -9.35
CA GLU A 134 2.14 -11.83 -10.75
C GLU A 134 1.46 -10.46 -10.88
#